data_AF-A0A2J0KWE7-F1
#
_entry.id   AF-A0A2J0KWE7-F1
#
_cell.length_a   1.000
_cell.length_b   1.000
_cell.length_c   1.000
_cell.angle_alpha   90.00
_cell.angle_beta   90.00
_cell.angle_gamma   90.00
#
_symmetry.space_group_name_H-M   'P 1'
#
loop_
_entity.id
_entity.type
_entity.pdbx_description
1 polymer ?
#
loop_
_entity_poly.entity_id
_entity_poly.type
_entity_poly.pdbx_seq_one_letter_code
_entity_poly.pdbx_strand_id
1 'polypeptide(L)'
;MVYAPGVIRNGEGRQGLLDEDIADYDYQKSEEFLKAGIRTYRILAIIKLEEIVVNKKKLSLPEAIEENIIDENFHPVVEIRSFGTKARIDDLGSYFHQDIKEMKLLVNDAIKLVSQELGCEKPISEKEYLMWFAKMLGFSVGLMHKNGWFHNYLSPHNITLDCRIADLDSVSQLTDKREQEKDLEWARFSLDELLNFFHIIDSQEREVFEKQLQKNYDSVFPPKERERYFNELKQSKQKR
;
A
#
# COMPACT_ATOMS: atom_id res chain seq x y z
N MET A 1 -5.32 7.22 29.12
CA MET A 1 -6.54 6.41 29.19
C MET A 1 -6.39 5.34 28.12
N VAL A 2 -6.34 4.06 28.48
CA VAL A 2 -6.20 2.95 27.52
C VAL A 2 -7.62 2.57 27.11
N TYR A 3 -7.99 2.84 25.86
CA TYR A 3 -9.31 2.49 25.33
C TYR A 3 -9.37 1.01 24.96
N ALA A 4 -10.53 0.38 25.13
CA ALA A 4 -10.72 -1.03 24.81
C ALA A 4 -10.69 -1.27 23.28
N PRO A 5 -10.17 -2.42 22.81
CA PRO A 5 -10.27 -2.82 21.39
C PRO A 5 -11.74 -2.89 20.96
N GLY A 6 -12.06 -2.39 19.77
CA GLY A 6 -13.42 -2.49 19.19
C GLY A 6 -14.36 -1.30 19.40
N VAL A 7 -13.99 -0.32 20.24
CA VAL A 7 -14.82 0.88 20.47
C VAL A 7 -14.78 1.83 19.28
N ILE A 8 -15.95 2.19 18.72
CA ILE A 8 -16.10 3.27 17.72
C ILE A 8 -15.67 4.59 18.36
N ARG A 9 -14.66 5.26 17.79
CA ARG A 9 -14.43 6.67 18.09
C ARG A 9 -15.27 7.50 17.11
N ASN A 10 -15.82 8.62 17.56
CA ASN A 10 -16.43 9.59 16.65
C ASN A 10 -15.36 10.08 15.66
N GLY A 11 -15.44 9.61 14.41
CA GLY A 11 -14.54 9.99 13.32
C GLY A 11 -13.27 9.14 13.15
N GLU A 12 -13.03 8.12 13.98
CA GLU A 12 -11.89 7.19 13.83
C GLU A 12 -12.40 5.75 14.10
N GLY A 13 -12.22 4.83 13.16
CA GLY A 13 -12.83 3.49 13.19
C GLY A 13 -12.53 2.64 14.45
N ARG A 14 -13.07 1.41 14.47
CA ARG A 14 -12.87 0.46 15.58
C ARG A 14 -11.39 0.09 15.69
N GLN A 15 -10.75 0.38 16.82
CA GLN A 15 -9.30 0.15 16.97
C GLN A 15 -8.96 -1.28 17.40
N GLY A 16 -7.91 -1.85 16.79
CA GLY A 16 -7.27 -3.09 17.22
C GLY A 16 -7.95 -4.39 16.78
N LEU A 17 -9.08 -4.32 16.08
CA LEU A 17 -9.79 -5.47 15.52
C LEU A 17 -10.17 -5.17 14.07
N LEU A 18 -10.14 -6.18 13.21
CA LEU A 18 -10.51 -6.10 11.78
C LEU A 18 -11.89 -6.72 11.58
N ASP A 19 -12.75 -6.05 10.82
CA ASP A 19 -14.06 -6.60 10.43
C ASP A 19 -13.95 -7.54 9.23
N GLU A 20 -14.82 -8.54 9.18
CA GLU A 20 -14.94 -9.48 8.06
C GLU A 20 -15.15 -8.77 6.71
N ASP A 21 -16.02 -7.76 6.63
CA ASP A 21 -16.32 -7.08 5.36
C ASP A 21 -15.10 -6.33 4.83
N ILE A 22 -14.29 -5.76 5.71
CA ILE A 22 -13.06 -5.05 5.35
C ILE A 22 -11.99 -6.05 4.89
N ALA A 23 -11.84 -7.19 5.59
CA ALA A 23 -10.91 -8.24 5.20
C ALA A 23 -11.28 -8.86 3.83
N ASP A 24 -12.57 -9.10 3.59
CA ASP A 24 -13.07 -9.61 2.31
C ASP A 24 -12.82 -8.60 1.18
N TYR A 25 -13.03 -7.31 1.44
CA TYR A 25 -12.70 -6.26 0.48
C TYR A 25 -11.20 -6.24 0.14
N ASP A 26 -10.35 -6.29 1.16
CA ASP A 26 -8.90 -6.29 1.01
C ASP A 26 -8.41 -7.53 0.23
N TYR A 27 -8.98 -8.71 0.51
CA TYR A 27 -8.77 -9.93 -0.25
C TYR A 27 -9.13 -9.76 -1.73
N GLN A 28 -10.35 -9.33 -2.01
CA GLN A 28 -10.82 -9.15 -3.38
C GLN A 28 -9.93 -8.16 -4.15
N LYS A 29 -9.58 -7.03 -3.53
CA LYS A 29 -8.73 -6.01 -4.16
C LYS A 29 -7.31 -6.50 -4.36
N SER A 30 -6.74 -7.25 -3.43
CA SER A 30 -5.41 -7.84 -3.61
C SER A 30 -5.38 -8.78 -4.81
N GLU A 31 -6.39 -9.63 -4.99
CA GLU A 31 -6.47 -10.54 -6.13
C GLU A 31 -6.76 -9.83 -7.45
N GLU A 32 -7.56 -8.76 -7.44
CA GLU A 32 -7.73 -7.88 -8.60
C GLU A 32 -6.41 -7.22 -9.03
N PHE A 33 -5.65 -6.68 -8.07
CA PHE A 33 -4.34 -6.07 -8.32
C PHE A 33 -3.36 -7.09 -8.89
N LEU A 34 -3.28 -8.28 -8.30
CA LEU A 34 -2.39 -9.34 -8.77
C LEU A 34 -2.75 -9.82 -10.19
N LYS A 35 -4.05 -9.95 -10.50
CA LYS A 35 -4.52 -10.28 -11.86
C LYS A 35 -4.18 -9.17 -12.86
N ALA A 36 -4.19 -7.91 -12.44
CA ALA A 36 -3.77 -6.77 -13.25
C ALA A 36 -2.24 -6.67 -13.42
N GLY A 37 -1.46 -7.50 -12.72
CA GLY A 37 0.01 -7.46 -12.74
C GLY A 37 0.61 -6.40 -11.81
N ILE A 38 -0.20 -5.84 -10.90
CA ILE A 38 0.24 -4.88 -9.89
C ILE A 38 0.92 -5.64 -8.75
N ARG A 39 2.10 -5.18 -8.32
CA ARG A 39 2.80 -5.78 -7.17
C ARG A 39 2.07 -5.41 -5.88
N THR A 40 1.52 -6.41 -5.22
CA THR A 40 0.88 -6.30 -3.89
C THR A 40 1.13 -7.58 -3.08
N TYR A 41 0.55 -7.70 -1.89
CA TYR A 41 0.57 -8.91 -1.05
C TYR A 41 -0.51 -9.91 -1.47
N ARG A 42 -0.44 -11.11 -0.89
CA ARG A 42 -1.53 -12.11 -0.97
C ARG A 42 -2.14 -12.31 0.40
N ILE A 43 -3.44 -12.55 0.45
CA ILE A 43 -4.10 -13.01 1.67
C ILE A 43 -4.23 -14.53 1.61
N LEU A 44 -3.69 -15.20 2.62
CA LEU A 44 -3.64 -16.66 2.73
C LEU A 44 -4.86 -17.23 3.45
N ALA A 45 -5.37 -16.49 4.44
CA ALA A 45 -6.52 -16.90 5.24
C ALA A 45 -7.19 -15.69 5.88
N ILE A 46 -8.51 -15.77 6.03
CA ILE A 46 -9.32 -14.93 6.91
C ILE A 46 -9.91 -15.87 7.95
N ILE A 47 -9.59 -15.64 9.23
CA ILE A 47 -9.94 -16.53 10.33
C ILE A 47 -10.95 -15.82 11.23
N LYS A 48 -12.17 -16.34 11.31
CA LYS A 48 -13.20 -15.82 12.21
C LYS A 48 -12.79 -16.03 13.67
N LEU A 49 -12.96 -15.00 14.48
CA LEU A 49 -12.73 -15.10 15.93
C LEU A 49 -14.02 -15.51 16.64
N GLU A 50 -13.91 -16.43 17.59
CA GLU A 50 -15.00 -16.78 18.51
C GLU A 50 -14.87 -16.04 19.85
N GLU A 51 -13.67 -15.55 20.14
CA GLU A 51 -13.30 -14.86 21.37
C GLU A 51 -12.38 -13.68 21.07
N ILE A 52 -12.45 -12.64 21.91
CA ILE A 52 -11.52 -11.51 21.93
C ILE A 52 -10.86 -11.36 23.30
N VAL A 53 -9.70 -10.69 23.35
CA VAL A 53 -8.99 -10.39 24.59
C VAL A 53 -9.17 -8.93 24.95
N VAL A 54 -9.81 -8.66 26.08
CA VAL A 54 -10.08 -7.32 26.61
C VAL A 54 -9.54 -7.26 28.03
N ASN A 55 -8.64 -6.31 28.32
CA ASN A 55 -8.06 -6.15 29.66
C ASN A 55 -7.48 -7.45 30.27
N LYS A 56 -6.80 -8.27 29.44
CA LYS A 56 -6.23 -9.58 29.80
C LYS A 56 -7.26 -10.67 30.14
N LYS A 57 -8.56 -10.41 29.95
CA LYS A 57 -9.65 -11.38 30.05
C LYS A 57 -10.06 -11.82 28.64
N LYS A 58 -10.32 -13.10 28.45
CA LYS A 58 -10.96 -13.63 27.24
C LYS A 58 -12.48 -13.48 27.39
N LEU A 59 -13.12 -12.96 26.36
CA LEU A 59 -14.58 -12.86 26.24
C LEU A 59 -15.00 -13.52 24.94
N SER A 60 -16.04 -14.33 24.98
CA SER A 60 -16.73 -14.76 23.76
C SER A 60 -17.35 -13.56 23.03
N LEU A 61 -17.60 -13.68 21.73
CA LEU A 61 -18.26 -12.58 21.00
C LEU A 61 -19.63 -12.18 21.58
N PRO A 62 -20.52 -13.13 21.96
CA PRO A 62 -21.80 -12.76 22.58
C PRO A 62 -21.63 -11.98 23.88
N GLU A 63 -20.68 -12.37 24.75
CA GLU A 63 -20.38 -11.63 25.98
C GLU A 63 -19.85 -10.22 25.67
N ALA A 64 -18.97 -10.09 24.67
CA ALA A 64 -18.43 -8.80 24.26
C ALA A 64 -19.50 -7.86 23.67
N ILE A 65 -20.50 -8.40 22.96
CA ILE A 65 -21.65 -7.65 22.44
C ILE A 65 -22.57 -7.22 23.60
N GLU A 66 -22.89 -8.14 24.52
CA GLU A 66 -23.73 -7.86 25.70
C GLU A 66 -23.10 -6.79 26.62
N GLU A 67 -21.78 -6.82 26.76
CA GLU A 67 -21.00 -5.82 27.51
C GLU A 67 -20.77 -4.51 26.72
N ASN A 68 -21.29 -4.36 25.50
CA ASN A 68 -21.11 -3.21 24.59
C ASN A 68 -19.63 -2.87 24.29
N ILE A 69 -18.78 -3.90 24.22
CA ILE A 69 -17.37 -3.76 23.85
C ILE A 69 -17.21 -3.73 22.33
N ILE A 70 -18.00 -4.54 21.63
CA ILE A 70 -18.09 -4.57 20.16
C ILE A 70 -19.56 -4.45 19.74
N ASP A 71 -19.80 -3.92 18.54
CA ASP A 71 -21.15 -3.77 18.01
C ASP A 71 -21.72 -5.11 17.51
N GLU A 72 -23.06 -5.27 17.51
CA GLU A 72 -23.70 -6.53 17.10
C GLU A 72 -23.36 -6.96 15.67
N ASN A 73 -23.11 -5.99 14.79
CA ASN A 73 -22.82 -6.21 13.37
C ASN A 73 -21.32 -6.29 13.07
N PHE A 74 -20.47 -6.29 14.10
CA PHE A 74 -19.02 -6.42 13.93
C PHE A 74 -18.62 -7.89 14.01
N HIS A 75 -18.00 -8.38 12.94
CA HIS A 75 -17.55 -9.78 12.85
C HIS A 75 -16.03 -9.79 12.86
N PRO A 76 -15.39 -9.89 14.05
CA PRO A 76 -13.94 -9.78 14.15
C PRO A 76 -13.24 -10.97 13.51
N VAL A 77 -12.23 -10.69 12.70
CA VAL A 77 -11.41 -11.68 12.01
C VAL A 77 -9.92 -11.41 12.19
N VAL A 78 -9.11 -12.43 11.92
CA VAL A 78 -7.67 -12.32 11.72
C VAL A 78 -7.37 -12.57 10.25
N GLU A 79 -6.72 -11.61 9.60
CA GLU A 79 -6.26 -11.73 8.23
C GLU A 79 -4.78 -12.09 8.19
N ILE A 80 -4.45 -13.15 7.44
CA ILE A 80 -3.08 -13.64 7.27
C ILE A 80 -2.56 -13.18 5.91
N ARG A 81 -1.76 -12.11 5.92
CA ARG A 81 -1.11 -11.56 4.71
C ARG A 81 0.29 -12.15 4.48
N SER A 82 0.61 -12.45 3.24
CA SER A 82 1.93 -12.92 2.78
C SER A 82 2.62 -11.83 1.98
N PHE A 83 3.83 -11.47 2.42
CA PHE A 83 4.68 -10.45 1.82
C PHE A 83 6.05 -11.02 1.47
N GLY A 84 6.73 -10.40 0.50
CA GLY A 84 8.18 -10.56 0.36
C GLY A 84 8.90 -9.90 1.54
N THR A 85 8.67 -8.60 1.71
CA THR A 85 8.98 -7.87 2.95
C THR A 85 7.80 -7.02 3.37
N LYS A 86 7.58 -6.88 4.69
CA LYS A 86 6.60 -5.93 5.23
C LYS A 86 7.20 -4.54 5.49
N ALA A 87 8.52 -4.40 5.35
CA ALA A 87 9.21 -3.15 5.59
C ALA A 87 8.76 -2.11 4.56
N ARG A 88 8.42 -0.92 5.03
CA ARG A 88 7.88 0.21 4.27
C ARG A 88 8.94 1.27 4.05
N ILE A 89 8.68 2.19 3.13
CA ILE A 89 9.54 3.37 2.97
C ILE A 89 9.57 4.17 4.26
N ASP A 90 8.43 4.28 4.93
CA ASP A 90 8.32 5.07 6.16
C ASP A 90 9.08 4.48 7.36
N ASP A 91 9.38 3.17 7.33
CA ASP A 91 10.28 2.54 8.31
C ASP A 91 11.73 3.06 8.20
N LEU A 92 12.05 3.83 7.16
CA LEU A 92 13.34 4.52 7.02
C LEU A 92 13.33 5.92 7.65
N GLY A 93 12.17 6.40 8.10
CA GLY A 93 12.00 7.67 8.80
C GLY A 93 12.47 7.61 10.25
N SER A 94 13.02 8.72 10.74
CA SER A 94 13.53 8.86 12.12
C SER A 94 12.46 8.70 13.21
N TYR A 95 11.17 8.76 12.85
CA TYR A 95 10.05 8.55 13.76
C TYR A 95 9.89 7.09 14.19
N PHE A 96 10.26 6.13 13.34
CA PHE A 96 10.02 4.69 13.57
C PHE A 96 11.25 3.96 14.09
N HIS A 97 12.44 4.39 13.67
CA HIS A 97 13.70 3.78 14.10
C HIS A 97 14.65 4.85 14.62
N GLN A 98 15.21 4.61 15.81
CA GLN A 98 16.26 5.47 16.38
C GLN A 98 17.66 5.01 15.96
N ASP A 99 17.79 3.81 15.37
CA ASP A 99 19.07 3.23 14.95
C ASP A 99 19.18 3.11 13.43
N ILE A 100 20.09 3.88 12.84
CA ILE A 100 20.44 3.84 11.42
C ILE A 100 20.88 2.44 10.95
N LYS A 101 21.40 1.61 11.86
CA LYS A 101 21.78 0.23 11.54
C LYS A 101 20.57 -0.63 11.22
N GLU A 102 19.47 -0.46 11.94
CA GLU A 102 18.23 -1.19 11.67
C GLU A 102 17.66 -0.81 10.30
N MET A 103 17.59 0.48 9.99
CA MET A 103 17.13 0.97 8.68
C MET A 103 17.98 0.41 7.54
N LYS A 104 19.32 0.39 7.71
CA LYS A 104 20.23 -0.21 6.71
C LYS A 104 20.02 -1.71 6.54
N LEU A 105 19.70 -2.43 7.61
CA LEU A 105 19.37 -3.86 7.52
C LEU A 105 18.10 -4.08 6.70
N LEU A 106 17.03 -3.30 6.96
CA LEU A 106 15.77 -3.39 6.19
C LEU A 106 16.00 -3.20 4.69
N VAL A 107 16.79 -2.19 4.32
CA VAL A 107 17.13 -1.90 2.92
C VAL A 107 18.01 -2.99 2.31
N ASN A 108 19.03 -3.47 3.02
CA ASN A 108 19.89 -4.54 2.52
C ASN A 108 19.11 -5.85 2.29
N ASP A 109 18.18 -6.17 3.19
CA ASP A 109 17.30 -7.33 3.03
C ASP A 109 16.36 -7.16 1.83
N ALA A 110 15.80 -5.97 1.62
CA ALA A 110 14.99 -5.66 0.44
C ALA A 110 15.80 -5.77 -0.87
N ILE A 111 17.01 -5.20 -0.93
CA ILE A 111 17.91 -5.30 -2.08
C ILE A 111 18.23 -6.77 -2.37
N LYS A 112 18.54 -7.57 -1.34
CA LYS A 112 18.84 -8.99 -1.48
C LYS A 112 17.63 -9.76 -2.01
N LEU A 113 16.44 -9.51 -1.48
CA LEU A 113 15.20 -10.13 -1.95
C LEU A 113 14.92 -9.78 -3.42
N VAL A 114 15.01 -8.51 -3.79
CA VAL A 114 14.82 -8.05 -5.17
C VAL A 114 15.87 -8.68 -6.11
N SER A 115 17.12 -8.77 -5.68
CA SER A 115 18.19 -9.41 -6.45
C SER A 115 17.88 -10.88 -6.73
N GLN A 116 17.36 -11.60 -5.73
CA GLN A 116 16.93 -13.00 -5.90
C GLN A 116 15.73 -13.11 -6.86
N GLU A 117 14.74 -12.22 -6.76
CA GLU A 117 13.61 -12.17 -7.70
C GLU A 117 14.07 -11.93 -9.15
N LEU A 118 15.13 -11.13 -9.34
CA LEU A 118 15.74 -10.87 -10.65
C LEU A 118 16.67 -11.98 -11.14
N GLY A 119 16.87 -13.04 -10.35
CA GLY A 119 17.76 -14.15 -10.69
C GLY A 119 19.26 -13.82 -10.57
N CYS A 120 19.62 -12.78 -9.81
CA CYS A 120 21.01 -12.40 -9.58
C CYS A 120 21.65 -13.26 -8.46
N GLU A 121 22.85 -13.78 -8.69
CA GLU A 121 23.61 -14.54 -7.68
C GLU A 121 24.13 -13.65 -6.53
N LYS A 122 24.35 -12.36 -6.82
CA LYS A 122 24.83 -11.35 -5.87
C LYS A 122 23.82 -10.21 -5.77
N PRO A 123 23.77 -9.52 -4.61
CA PRO A 123 22.97 -8.31 -4.47
C PRO A 123 23.33 -7.28 -5.56
N ILE A 124 22.31 -6.71 -6.20
CA ILE A 124 22.45 -5.57 -7.10
C ILE A 124 22.92 -4.34 -6.31
N SER A 125 23.51 -3.37 -7.01
CA SER A 125 23.91 -2.10 -6.40
C SER A 125 22.70 -1.28 -5.95
N GLU A 126 22.90 -0.35 -5.01
CA GLU A 126 21.86 0.58 -4.55
C GLU A 126 21.24 1.36 -5.71
N LYS A 127 22.07 1.81 -6.67
CA LYS A 127 21.61 2.53 -7.86
C LYS A 127 20.74 1.66 -8.77
N GLU A 128 21.10 0.39 -8.96
CA GLU A 128 20.29 -0.57 -9.71
C GLU A 128 18.97 -0.86 -9.00
N TYR A 129 18.99 -1.00 -7.67
CA TYR A 129 17.79 -1.14 -6.85
C TYR A 129 16.87 0.08 -6.96
N LEU A 130 17.38 1.30 -6.83
CA LEU A 130 16.60 2.53 -6.97
C LEU A 130 15.99 2.69 -8.37
N MET A 131 16.74 2.32 -9.41
CA MET A 131 16.25 2.32 -10.79
C MET A 131 15.14 1.28 -10.99
N TRP A 132 15.30 0.10 -10.41
CA TRP A 132 14.26 -0.93 -10.38
C TRP A 132 13.02 -0.46 -9.61
N PHE A 133 13.21 0.18 -8.46
CA PHE A 133 12.12 0.65 -7.61
C PHE A 133 11.29 1.71 -8.33
N ALA A 134 11.94 2.74 -8.88
CA ALA A 134 11.27 3.79 -9.66
C ALA A 134 10.50 3.20 -10.86
N LYS A 135 11.09 2.23 -11.55
CA LYS A 135 10.45 1.49 -12.65
C LYS A 135 9.18 0.78 -12.18
N MET A 136 9.28 -0.03 -11.12
CA MET A 136 8.18 -0.87 -10.65
C MET A 136 7.05 -0.06 -10.03
N LEU A 137 7.38 1.05 -9.34
CA LEU A 137 6.38 1.95 -8.77
C LEU A 137 5.57 2.63 -9.88
N GLY A 138 6.26 3.22 -10.88
CA GLY A 138 5.59 3.84 -12.02
C GLY A 138 4.68 2.86 -12.78
N PHE A 139 5.17 1.64 -13.01
CA PHE A 139 4.41 0.58 -13.68
C PHE A 139 3.16 0.18 -12.88
N SER A 140 3.29 -0.05 -11.57
CA SER A 140 2.19 -0.47 -10.69
C SER A 140 1.11 0.61 -10.58
N VAL A 141 1.50 1.88 -10.40
CA VAL A 141 0.57 3.02 -10.34
C VAL A 141 -0.09 3.28 -11.70
N GLY A 142 0.63 3.04 -12.79
CA GLY A 142 0.07 3.12 -14.14
C GLY A 142 -0.99 2.06 -14.40
N LEU A 143 -0.71 0.81 -14.03
CA LEU A 143 -1.68 -0.28 -14.13
C LEU A 143 -2.91 -0.07 -13.24
N MET A 144 -2.72 0.42 -12.01
CA MET A 144 -3.82 0.75 -11.10
C MET A 144 -4.79 1.74 -11.75
N HIS A 145 -4.27 2.87 -12.23
CA HIS A 145 -5.10 3.88 -12.88
C HIS A 145 -5.70 3.42 -14.20
N LYS A 146 -4.98 2.61 -14.99
CA LYS A 146 -5.50 2.02 -16.23
C LYS A 146 -6.72 1.14 -15.98
N ASN A 147 -6.74 0.41 -14.86
CA ASN A 147 -7.88 -0.40 -14.44
C ASN A 147 -8.98 0.42 -13.75
N GLY A 148 -8.87 1.76 -13.74
CA GLY A 148 -9.86 2.64 -13.14
C GLY A 148 -9.83 2.63 -11.62
N TRP A 149 -8.69 2.32 -11.00
CA TRP A 149 -8.52 2.35 -9.55
C TRP A 149 -7.69 3.54 -9.10
N PHE A 150 -7.99 4.01 -7.90
CA PHE A 150 -7.33 5.09 -7.18
C PHE A 150 -7.11 4.62 -5.74
N HIS A 151 -5.88 4.69 -5.23
CA HIS A 151 -5.56 4.20 -3.89
C HIS A 151 -6.08 5.12 -2.80
N ASN A 152 -6.15 6.43 -3.05
CA ASN A 152 -6.56 7.45 -2.08
C ASN A 152 -5.58 7.73 -0.92
N TYR A 153 -4.66 6.80 -0.63
CA TYR A 153 -3.66 6.94 0.42
C TYR A 153 -2.34 6.23 0.09
N LEU A 154 -1.79 6.46 -1.11
CA LEU A 154 -0.53 5.85 -1.58
C LEU A 154 0.74 6.45 -0.92
N SER A 155 0.68 6.79 0.36
CA SER A 155 1.79 7.41 1.11
C SER A 155 2.96 6.43 1.31
N PRO A 156 4.15 6.89 1.77
CA PRO A 156 5.30 6.03 2.03
C PRO A 156 5.04 4.85 2.98
N HIS A 157 4.05 4.98 3.87
CA HIS A 157 3.60 3.90 4.77
C HIS A 157 2.98 2.71 4.02
N ASN A 158 2.40 2.95 2.85
CA ASN A 158 1.63 1.97 2.08
C ASN A 158 2.42 1.35 0.92
N ILE A 159 3.74 1.63 0.86
CA ILE A 159 4.64 1.08 -0.15
C ILE A 159 5.76 0.32 0.55
N THR A 160 5.91 -0.98 0.25
CA THR A 160 7.03 -1.77 0.77
C THR A 160 8.35 -1.43 0.09
N LEU A 161 9.47 -1.78 0.72
CA LEU A 161 10.81 -1.68 0.13
C LEU A 161 10.99 -2.64 -1.08
N ASP A 162 10.21 -3.70 -1.22
CA ASP A 162 10.15 -4.50 -2.46
C ASP A 162 9.05 -4.04 -3.45
N CYS A 163 8.69 -2.76 -3.35
CA CYS A 163 7.83 -2.02 -4.26
C CYS A 163 6.44 -2.64 -4.45
N ARG A 164 5.83 -3.11 -3.36
CA ARG A 164 4.43 -3.56 -3.32
C ARG A 164 3.55 -2.46 -2.77
N ILE A 165 2.42 -2.23 -3.43
CA ILE A 165 1.33 -1.38 -2.95
C ILE A 165 0.55 -2.17 -1.90
N ALA A 166 0.24 -1.56 -0.76
CA ALA A 166 -0.49 -2.23 0.31
C ALA A 166 -1.50 -1.33 1.03
N ASP A 167 -2.28 -1.95 1.93
CA ASP A 167 -3.39 -1.34 2.65
C ASP A 167 -4.46 -0.84 1.66
N LEU A 168 -5.14 -1.84 1.05
CA LEU A 168 -6.02 -1.63 -0.09
C LEU A 168 -7.45 -1.24 0.32
N ASP A 169 -7.71 -1.10 1.62
CA ASP A 169 -9.00 -0.69 2.22
C ASP A 169 -9.47 0.70 1.72
N SER A 170 -8.52 1.57 1.37
CA SER A 170 -8.77 2.91 0.84
C SER A 170 -8.93 2.96 -0.68
N VAL A 171 -8.65 1.87 -1.39
CA VAL A 171 -8.75 1.81 -2.85
C VAL A 171 -10.20 2.02 -3.27
N SER A 172 -10.41 2.86 -4.28
CA SER A 172 -11.73 3.17 -4.83
C SER A 172 -11.66 3.35 -6.35
N GLN A 173 -12.81 3.65 -6.97
CA GLN A 173 -12.87 3.92 -8.40
C GLN A 173 -12.24 5.28 -8.73
N LEU A 174 -11.40 5.32 -9.75
CA LEU A 174 -10.83 6.54 -10.30
C LEU A 174 -11.89 7.29 -11.11
N THR A 175 -12.41 8.38 -10.56
CA THR A 175 -13.54 9.12 -11.13
C THR A 175 -13.15 10.46 -11.75
N ASP A 176 -11.96 10.98 -11.44
CA ASP A 176 -11.43 12.19 -12.06
C ASP A 176 -9.89 12.28 -12.08
N LYS A 177 -9.40 13.33 -12.76
CA LYS A 177 -7.96 13.54 -12.99
C LYS A 177 -7.20 13.96 -11.73
N ARG A 178 -7.86 14.60 -10.76
CA ARG A 178 -7.20 15.07 -9.52
C ARG A 178 -6.84 13.90 -8.63
N GLU A 179 -7.69 12.88 -8.57
CA GLU A 179 -7.40 11.61 -7.88
C GLU A 179 -6.15 10.94 -8.48
N GLN A 180 -6.07 10.86 -9.81
CA GLN A 180 -4.89 10.35 -10.50
C GLN A 180 -3.63 11.16 -10.20
N GLU A 181 -3.73 12.50 -10.23
CA GLU A 181 -2.61 13.40 -9.93
C GLU A 181 -2.14 13.21 -8.48
N LYS A 182 -3.08 13.05 -7.53
CA LYS A 182 -2.76 12.80 -6.11
C LYS A 182 -1.96 11.51 -5.91
N ASP A 183 -2.37 10.39 -6.51
CA ASP A 183 -1.60 9.13 -6.37
C ASP A 183 -0.21 9.23 -7.03
N LEU A 184 -0.09 9.95 -8.15
CA LEU A 184 1.20 10.20 -8.80
C LEU A 184 2.11 11.09 -7.94
N GLU A 185 1.57 12.13 -7.30
CA GLU A 185 2.32 12.97 -6.36
C GLU A 185 2.81 12.15 -5.18
N TRP A 186 1.97 11.30 -4.60
CA TRP A 186 2.35 10.40 -3.52
C TRP A 186 3.42 9.39 -3.94
N ALA A 187 3.33 8.83 -5.14
CA ALA A 187 4.34 7.93 -5.67
C ALA A 187 5.71 8.63 -5.84
N ARG A 188 5.70 9.88 -6.35
CA ARG A 188 6.93 10.69 -6.47
C ARG A 188 7.51 11.06 -5.11
N PHE A 189 6.66 11.49 -4.19
CA PHE A 189 7.07 11.80 -2.81
C PHE A 189 7.70 10.58 -2.13
N SER A 190 7.08 9.41 -2.29
CA SER A 190 7.60 8.15 -1.74
C SER A 190 8.95 7.76 -2.35
N LEU A 191 9.12 7.95 -3.66
CA LEU A 191 10.42 7.77 -4.31
C LEU A 191 11.46 8.76 -3.77
N ASP A 192 11.07 10.03 -3.56
CA ASP A 192 11.96 11.06 -3.02
C ASP A 192 12.44 10.73 -1.60
N GLU A 193 11.54 10.26 -0.73
CA GLU A 193 11.90 9.80 0.63
C GLU A 193 12.92 8.66 0.59
N LEU A 194 12.74 7.70 -0.32
CA LEU A 194 13.71 6.64 -0.52
C LEU A 194 15.05 7.19 -1.02
N LEU A 195 15.05 8.12 -1.98
CA LEU A 195 16.27 8.77 -2.49
C LEU A 195 16.99 9.59 -1.40
N ASN A 196 16.24 10.25 -0.51
CA ASN A 196 16.74 10.96 0.67
C ASN A 196 17.54 10.02 1.57
N PHE A 197 16.99 8.82 1.83
CA PHE A 197 17.67 7.79 2.63
C PHE A 197 19.03 7.37 2.04
N PHE A 198 19.11 7.21 0.71
CA PHE A 198 20.36 6.88 0.02
C PHE A 198 21.29 8.09 -0.21
N HIS A 199 20.97 9.25 0.36
CA HIS A 199 21.74 10.49 0.20
C HIS A 199 21.92 10.92 -1.28
N ILE A 200 20.95 10.62 -2.14
CA ILE A 200 20.92 11.12 -3.51
C ILE A 200 20.40 12.55 -3.48
N ILE A 201 21.28 13.54 -3.28
CA ILE A 201 20.91 14.95 -3.10
C ILE A 201 20.98 15.74 -4.42
N ASP A 202 21.79 15.28 -5.37
CA ASP A 202 21.96 15.94 -6.66
C ASP A 202 20.65 15.92 -7.48
N SER A 203 20.22 17.10 -7.94
CA SER A 203 18.94 17.25 -8.63
C SER A 203 18.92 16.61 -10.01
N GLN A 204 20.07 16.56 -10.70
CA GLN A 204 20.16 15.89 -12.00
C GLN A 204 20.08 14.38 -11.82
N GLU A 205 20.70 13.83 -10.76
CA GLU A 205 20.60 12.42 -10.44
C GLU A 205 19.17 12.02 -10.02
N ARG A 206 18.47 12.85 -9.23
CA ARG A 206 17.04 12.62 -8.91
C ARG A 206 16.15 12.59 -10.14
N GLU A 207 16.38 13.52 -11.06
CA GLU A 207 15.59 13.62 -12.29
C GLU A 207 15.65 12.32 -13.13
N VAL A 208 16.76 11.57 -13.06
CA VAL A 208 16.87 10.26 -13.72
C VAL A 208 15.86 9.26 -13.18
N PHE A 209 15.69 9.18 -11.85
CA PHE A 209 14.74 8.26 -11.22
C PHE A 209 13.29 8.69 -11.44
N GLU A 210 13.01 9.99 -11.36
CA GLU A 210 11.68 10.53 -11.67
C GLU A 210 11.28 10.28 -13.12
N LYS A 211 12.20 10.51 -14.07
CA LYS A 211 11.98 10.17 -15.49
C LYS A 211 11.74 8.68 -15.67
N GLN A 212 12.44 7.83 -14.91
CA GLN A 212 12.20 6.39 -14.95
C GLN A 212 10.80 6.04 -14.45
N LEU A 213 10.34 6.62 -13.34
CA LEU A 213 8.97 6.43 -12.84
C LEU A 213 7.95 6.87 -13.88
N GLN A 214 8.07 8.09 -14.39
CA GLN A 214 7.13 8.65 -15.36
C GLN A 214 7.10 7.84 -16.66
N LYS A 215 8.27 7.44 -17.17
CA LYS A 215 8.38 6.59 -18.38
C LYS A 215 7.63 5.26 -18.23
N ASN A 216 7.72 4.62 -17.07
CA ASN A 216 7.06 3.32 -16.85
C ASN A 216 5.57 3.47 -16.50
N TYR A 217 5.17 4.60 -15.94
CA TYR A 217 3.77 4.96 -15.84
C TYR A 217 3.14 5.13 -17.23
N ASP A 218 3.79 5.94 -18.09
CA ASP A 218 3.30 6.26 -19.42
C ASP A 218 3.34 5.07 -20.39
N SER A 219 4.17 4.05 -20.12
CA SER A 219 4.22 2.84 -20.95
C SER A 219 2.98 1.96 -20.82
N VAL A 220 2.28 2.01 -19.68
CA VAL A 220 1.06 1.22 -19.42
C VAL A 220 -0.21 2.04 -19.47
N PHE A 221 -0.17 3.32 -19.10
CA PHE A 221 -1.29 4.25 -19.20
C PHE A 221 -0.89 5.55 -19.92
N PRO A 222 -0.70 5.48 -21.26
CA PRO A 222 -0.18 6.60 -22.04
C PRO A 222 -1.10 7.84 -22.01
N PRO A 223 -0.57 9.07 -22.17
CA PRO A 223 -1.36 10.31 -22.14
C PRO A 223 -2.66 10.29 -22.97
N LYS A 224 -2.61 9.73 -24.19
CA LYS A 224 -3.78 9.62 -25.07
C LYS A 224 -4.87 8.70 -24.52
N GLU A 225 -4.47 7.58 -23.90
CA GLU A 225 -5.41 6.64 -23.28
C GLU A 225 -6.03 7.25 -22.02
N ARG A 226 -5.24 7.99 -21.24
CA ARG A 226 -5.69 8.76 -20.08
C ARG A 226 -6.74 9.81 -20.45
N GLU A 227 -6.45 10.60 -21.48
CA GLU A 227 -7.37 11.62 -21.96
C GLU A 227 -8.69 11.00 -22.41
N ARG A 228 -8.64 9.88 -23.16
CA ARG A 228 -9.84 9.14 -23.54
C ARG A 228 -10.65 8.68 -22.33
N TYR A 229 -9.99 8.06 -21.34
CA TYR A 229 -10.63 7.56 -20.12
C TYR A 229 -11.43 8.67 -19.40
N PHE A 230 -10.82 9.84 -19.16
CA PHE A 230 -11.51 10.92 -18.46
C PHE A 230 -12.58 11.62 -19.32
N ASN A 231 -12.43 11.62 -20.64
CA ASN A 231 -13.47 12.14 -21.52
C ASN A 231 -14.71 11.23 -21.50
N GLU A 232 -14.53 9.91 -21.49
CA GLU A 232 -15.63 8.93 -21.36
C GLU A 232 -16.33 9.06 -20.00
N LEU A 233 -15.59 9.25 -18.91
CA LEU A 233 -16.15 9.51 -17.57
C LEU A 233 -16.97 10.80 -17.51
N LYS A 234 -16.54 11.87 -18.19
CA LYS A 234 -17.32 13.12 -18.26
C LYS A 234 -18.63 12.92 -19.02
N GLN A 235 -18.59 12.19 -20.13
CA GLN A 235 -19.78 11.91 -20.93
C GLN A 235 -20.79 11.01 -20.20
N SER A 236 -20.33 10.04 -19.40
CA SER A 236 -21.23 9.18 -18.62
C SER A 236 -21.92 9.94 -17.49
N LYS A 237 -21.22 10.91 -16.86
CA LYS A 237 -21.80 11.81 -15.84
C LYS A 237 -22.84 12.77 -16.41
N GLN A 238 -22.76 13.16 -17.68
CA GLN A 238 -23.75 14.04 -18.34
C GLN A 238 -25.03 13.32 -18.79
N LYS A 239 -25.01 11.99 -18.84
CA LYS A 239 -26.16 11.16 -19.26
C LYS A 239 -27.00 10.64 -18.08
N ARG A 240 -26.59 10.91 -16.84
CA ARG A 240 -27.31 10.58 -15.61
C ARG A 240 -27.95 11.84 -15.04
#